data_AF-A0A970CCD0-F1
#
_entry.id   AF-A0A970CCD0-F1
#
_cell.length_a   1.000
_cell.length_b   1.000
_cell.length_c   1.000
_cell.angle_alpha   90.00
_cell.angle_beta   90.00
_cell.angle_gamma   90.00
#
_symmetry.space_group_name_H-M   'P 1'
#
loop_
_entity.id
_entity.type
_entity.pdbx_description
1 polymer ?
#
loop_
_entity_poly.entity_id
_entity_poly.type
_entity_poly.pdbx_seq_one_letter_code
_entity_poly.pdbx_strand_id
1 'polypeptide(L)'
;MKKIPPFAILTVISLVAALLLAFTNSLTSGPIARAAEAAANAARRNVLAAADTFEELPHDATVDSLYRGLKDGATVGYTATVTVSGFGGPIEVTVGLDADGVLTGLSVGGSQFAETAGLGTKAKEPAFTGQFVGKLAPVTLKKDVDAISGATITSAAVTDGVNLAAAAVAGVAQ
;
A
#
# COMPACT_ATOMS: atom_id res chain seq x y z
N MET A 1 -21.17 44.06 -43.43
CA MET A 1 -20.62 43.39 -42.23
C MET A 1 -20.92 41.90 -42.35
N LYS A 2 -19.91 41.04 -42.60
CA LYS A 2 -20.10 39.58 -42.75
C LYS A 2 -20.42 38.99 -41.36
N LYS A 3 -21.59 38.37 -41.21
CA LYS A 3 -21.99 37.69 -39.97
C LYS A 3 -21.20 36.38 -39.86
N ILE A 4 -20.38 36.26 -38.82
CA ILE A 4 -19.65 35.01 -38.52
C ILE A 4 -20.68 33.93 -38.18
N PRO A 5 -20.58 32.72 -38.74
CA PRO A 5 -21.57 31.69 -38.49
C PRO A 5 -21.53 31.23 -37.02
N PRO A 6 -22.69 30.96 -36.39
CA PRO A 6 -22.78 30.60 -34.97
C PRO A 6 -21.91 29.40 -34.56
N PHE A 7 -21.75 28.41 -35.45
CA PHE A 7 -20.91 27.24 -35.16
C PHE A 7 -19.43 27.60 -35.00
N ALA A 8 -18.91 28.57 -35.76
CA ALA A 8 -17.52 28.98 -35.67
C ALA A 8 -17.23 29.71 -34.35
N ILE A 9 -18.21 30.46 -33.83
CA ILE A 9 -18.14 31.10 -32.52
C ILE A 9 -18.08 30.03 -31.42
N LEU A 10 -18.93 29.00 -31.51
CA LEU A 10 -18.93 27.89 -30.55
C LEU A 10 -17.62 27.09 -30.58
N THR A 11 -17.05 26.82 -31.77
CA THR A 11 -15.77 26.11 -31.89
C THR A 11 -14.61 26.91 -31.28
N VAL A 12 -14.60 28.23 -31.46
CA VAL A 12 -13.56 29.09 -30.86
C VAL A 12 -13.70 29.11 -29.34
N ILE A 13 -14.91 29.25 -28.82
CA ILE A 13 -15.15 29.27 -27.36
C ILE A 13 -14.80 27.92 -26.74
N SER A 14 -15.17 26.80 -27.38
CA SER A 14 -14.83 25.46 -26.86
C SER A 14 -13.33 25.19 -26.91
N LEU A 15 -12.63 25.64 -27.96
CA LEU A 15 -11.17 25.53 -28.07
C LEU A 15 -10.47 26.31 -26.96
N VAL A 16 -10.90 27.55 -26.69
CA VAL A 16 -10.35 28.39 -25.62
C VAL A 16 -10.62 27.78 -24.25
N ALA A 17 -11.84 27.30 -24.00
CA ALA A 17 -12.19 26.62 -22.75
C ALA A 17 -11.36 25.34 -22.52
N ALA A 18 -11.15 24.54 -23.57
CA ALA A 18 -10.33 23.33 -23.50
C ALA A 18 -8.85 23.65 -23.22
N LEU A 19 -8.30 24.71 -23.84
CA LEU A 19 -6.92 25.14 -23.60
C LEU A 19 -6.72 25.68 -22.18
N LEU A 20 -7.66 26.50 -21.68
CA LEU A 20 -7.61 27.02 -20.31
C LEU A 20 -7.74 25.89 -19.29
N LEU A 21 -8.62 24.91 -19.54
CA LEU A 21 -8.77 23.75 -18.68
C LEU A 21 -7.53 22.87 -18.72
N ALA A 22 -6.94 22.63 -19.90
CA ALA A 22 -5.71 21.85 -20.04
C ALA A 22 -4.51 22.52 -19.33
N PHE A 23 -4.39 23.84 -19.43
CA PHE A 23 -3.35 24.60 -18.72
C PHE A 23 -3.55 24.55 -17.20
N THR A 24 -4.77 24.75 -16.74
CA THR A 24 -5.13 24.64 -15.32
C THR A 24 -4.88 23.23 -14.80
N ASN A 25 -5.28 22.20 -15.56
CA ASN A 25 -5.06 20.81 -15.21
C ASN A 25 -3.56 20.46 -15.17
N SER A 26 -2.77 20.94 -16.13
CA SER A 26 -1.32 20.71 -16.19
C SER A 26 -0.58 21.30 -14.98
N LEU A 27 -0.93 22.53 -14.58
CA LEU A 27 -0.37 23.17 -13.38
C LEU A 27 -0.81 22.51 -12.07
N THR A 28 -2.05 22.01 -12.01
CA THR A 28 -2.64 21.47 -10.78
C THR A 28 -2.35 19.97 -10.60
N SER A 29 -2.01 19.25 -11.67
CA SER A 29 -1.64 17.83 -11.61
C SER A 29 -0.36 17.58 -10.80
N GLY A 30 0.60 18.51 -10.83
CA GLY A 30 1.86 18.37 -10.08
C GLY A 30 1.70 18.40 -8.55
N PRO A 31 0.94 19.34 -7.96
CA PRO A 31 0.61 19.35 -6.53
C PRO A 31 -0.26 18.17 -6.09
N ILE A 32 -1.23 17.74 -6.91
CA ILE A 32 -2.13 16.62 -6.59
C ILE A 32 -1.38 15.30 -6.56
N ALA A 33 -0.51 15.04 -7.55
CA ALA A 33 0.33 13.85 -7.57
C ALA A 33 1.27 13.81 -6.36
N ARG A 34 1.93 14.93 -6.04
CA ARG A 34 2.79 15.03 -4.83
C ARG A 34 2.01 14.86 -3.53
N ALA A 35 0.77 15.34 -3.44
CA ALA A 35 -0.07 15.13 -2.27
C ALA A 35 -0.53 13.67 -2.15
N ALA A 36 -0.86 13.02 -3.27
CA ALA A 36 -1.23 11.61 -3.32
C ALA A 36 -0.05 10.69 -2.97
N GLU A 37 1.13 10.97 -3.51
CA GLU A 37 2.38 10.28 -3.17
C GLU A 37 2.76 10.51 -1.71
N ALA A 38 2.63 11.74 -1.20
CA ALA A 38 2.89 12.05 0.22
C ALA A 38 1.93 11.31 1.15
N ALA A 39 0.65 11.18 0.77
CA ALA A 39 -0.34 10.41 1.52
C ALA A 39 -0.04 8.89 1.47
N ALA A 40 0.33 8.36 0.30
CA ALA A 40 0.73 6.96 0.16
C ALA A 40 2.02 6.67 0.95
N ASN A 41 3.00 7.57 0.91
CA ASN A 41 4.24 7.47 1.69
C ASN A 41 3.98 7.64 3.20
N ALA A 42 2.99 8.43 3.61
CA ALA A 42 2.56 8.49 5.01
C ALA A 42 1.97 7.15 5.47
N ALA A 43 1.16 6.49 4.64
CA ALA A 43 0.65 5.15 4.94
C ALA A 43 1.78 4.11 5.05
N ARG A 44 2.78 4.17 4.16
CA ARG A 44 3.97 3.30 4.22
C ARG A 44 4.83 3.57 5.46
N ARG A 45 4.95 4.82 5.90
CA ARG A 45 5.63 5.17 7.16
C ARG A 45 4.97 4.56 8.40
N ASN A 46 3.69 4.19 8.35
CA ASN A 46 3.05 3.49 9.47
C ASN A 46 3.66 2.09 9.69
N VAL A 47 4.18 1.45 8.65
CA VAL A 47 4.82 0.13 8.74
C VAL A 47 6.35 0.21 8.74
N LEU A 48 6.94 1.24 8.12
CA LEU A 48 8.38 1.50 8.09
C LEU A 48 8.66 2.97 8.47
N ALA A 49 8.62 3.26 9.77
CA ALA A 49 8.78 4.61 10.30
C ALA A 49 10.18 5.21 10.09
N ALA A 50 11.18 4.37 9.79
CA ALA A 50 12.56 4.80 9.58
C ALA A 50 12.78 5.46 8.21
N ALA A 51 11.91 5.25 7.22
CA ALA A 51 12.09 5.74 5.85
C ALA A 51 11.42 7.10 5.61
N ASP A 52 12.13 7.99 4.92
CA ASP A 52 11.63 9.31 4.50
C ASP A 52 11.03 9.27 3.09
N THR A 53 11.67 8.50 2.19
CA THR A 53 11.22 8.31 0.81
C THR A 53 11.02 6.83 0.52
N PHE A 54 10.16 6.54 -0.45
CA PHE A 54 9.86 5.18 -0.91
C PHE A 54 10.01 5.13 -2.42
N GLU A 55 10.82 4.20 -2.89
CA GLU A 55 11.02 3.93 -4.32
C GLU A 55 10.38 2.59 -4.66
N GLU A 56 9.53 2.57 -5.69
CA GLU A 56 8.89 1.34 -6.15
C GLU A 56 9.92 0.41 -6.79
N LEU A 57 9.90 -0.85 -6.40
CA LEU A 57 10.74 -1.90 -6.96
C LEU A 57 9.91 -2.81 -7.85
N PRO A 58 10.51 -3.43 -8.89
CA PRO A 58 9.83 -4.46 -9.64
C PRO A 58 9.46 -5.62 -8.71
N HIS A 59 8.24 -6.10 -8.84
CA HIS A 59 7.71 -7.24 -8.11
C HIS A 59 7.05 -8.22 -9.06
N ASP A 60 6.91 -9.46 -8.61
CA ASP A 60 6.16 -10.47 -9.35
C ASP A 60 4.64 -10.26 -9.20
N ALA A 61 3.86 -11.09 -9.89
CA ALA A 61 2.40 -11.05 -9.82
C ALA A 61 1.84 -11.58 -8.49
N THR A 62 2.69 -12.07 -7.58
CA THR A 62 2.26 -12.57 -6.26
C THR A 62 2.18 -11.46 -5.22
N VAL A 63 2.76 -10.30 -5.53
CA VAL A 63 2.80 -9.10 -4.68
C VAL A 63 2.10 -7.96 -5.40
N ASP A 64 1.25 -7.21 -4.68
CA ASP A 64 0.53 -6.09 -5.28
C ASP A 64 1.44 -4.87 -5.44
N SER A 65 2.32 -4.64 -4.46
CA SER A 65 3.31 -3.57 -4.56
C SER A 65 4.50 -3.80 -3.64
N LEU A 66 5.67 -3.34 -4.06
CA LEU A 66 6.94 -3.47 -3.35
C LEU A 66 7.69 -2.16 -3.43
N TYR A 67 8.11 -1.63 -2.28
CA TYR A 67 8.86 -0.39 -2.18
C TYR A 67 10.09 -0.56 -1.31
N ARG A 68 11.16 0.14 -1.67
CA ARG A 68 12.34 0.33 -0.86
C ARG A 68 12.22 1.65 -0.10
N GLY A 69 12.36 1.60 1.22
CA GLY A 69 12.43 2.78 2.07
C GLY A 69 13.86 3.32 2.14
N LEU A 70 14.03 4.61 1.86
CA LEU A 70 15.30 5.31 1.98
C LEU A 70 15.23 6.40 3.06
N LYS A 71 16.34 6.57 3.78
CA LYS A 71 16.60 7.66 4.71
C LYS A 71 17.94 8.27 4.37
N ASP A 72 17.98 9.57 4.12
CA ASP A 72 19.21 10.28 3.73
C ASP A 72 19.98 9.63 2.56
N GLY A 73 19.25 8.96 1.64
CA GLY A 73 19.82 8.23 0.50
C GLY A 73 20.31 6.80 0.81
N ALA A 74 20.26 6.35 2.06
CA ALA A 74 20.56 4.98 2.46
C ALA A 74 19.28 4.15 2.58
N THR A 75 19.32 2.89 2.14
CA THR A 75 18.21 1.96 2.33
C THR A 75 18.09 1.58 3.80
N VAL A 76 16.93 1.87 4.40
CA VAL A 76 16.63 1.54 5.80
C VAL A 76 15.64 0.38 5.95
N GLY A 77 15.04 -0.05 4.85
CA GLY A 77 14.10 -1.16 4.83
C GLY A 77 13.27 -1.22 3.56
N TYR A 78 12.24 -2.03 3.60
CA TYR A 78 11.34 -2.30 2.49
C TYR A 78 9.90 -2.39 2.99
N THR A 79 8.95 -2.08 2.11
CA THR A 79 7.52 -2.28 2.38
C THR A 79 6.90 -3.08 1.24
N ALA A 80 6.20 -4.15 1.55
CA ALA A 80 5.52 -4.99 0.58
C ALA A 80 4.04 -5.11 0.94
N THR A 81 3.17 -4.99 -0.05
CA THR A 81 1.73 -5.19 0.09
C THR A 81 1.32 -6.41 -0.72
N VAL A 82 0.60 -7.33 -0.08
CA VAL A 82 0.06 -8.53 -0.70
C VAL A 82 -1.41 -8.68 -0.37
N THR A 83 -2.20 -9.16 -1.33
CA THR A 83 -3.61 -9.43 -1.15
C THR A 83 -3.81 -10.94 -1.03
N VAL A 84 -4.33 -11.35 0.12
CA VAL A 84 -4.59 -12.75 0.45
C VAL A 84 -6.08 -12.97 0.65
N SER A 85 -6.55 -14.18 0.40
CA SER A 85 -7.97 -14.50 0.58
C SER A 85 -8.26 -14.85 2.04
N GLY A 86 -9.05 -14.01 2.71
CA GLY A 86 -9.56 -14.22 4.06
C GLY A 86 -10.81 -15.10 4.11
N PHE A 87 -11.51 -15.03 5.25
CA PHE A 87 -12.79 -15.72 5.45
C PHE A 87 -13.95 -15.00 4.78
N GLY A 88 -14.02 -13.68 4.94
CA GLY A 88 -15.10 -12.83 4.42
C GLY A 88 -14.79 -12.17 3.07
N GLY A 89 -13.53 -12.18 2.65
CA GLY A 89 -13.11 -11.58 1.38
C GLY A 89 -11.58 -11.42 1.29
N PRO A 90 -11.09 -10.71 0.27
CA PRO A 90 -9.67 -10.39 0.15
C PRO A 90 -9.22 -9.44 1.27
N ILE A 91 -8.00 -9.67 1.74
CA ILE A 91 -7.32 -8.94 2.80
C ILE A 91 -6.01 -8.40 2.22
N GLU A 92 -5.86 -7.08 2.17
CA GLU A 92 -4.60 -6.42 1.85
C GLU A 92 -3.74 -6.40 3.11
N VAL A 93 -2.57 -7.02 3.03
CA VAL A 93 -1.57 -7.10 4.11
C VAL A 93 -0.35 -6.32 3.66
N THR A 94 -0.12 -5.19 4.30
CA THR A 94 1.08 -4.36 4.07
C THR A 94 2.06 -4.58 5.21
N VAL A 95 3.28 -4.97 4.85
CA VAL A 95 4.36 -5.33 5.77
C VAL A 95 5.51 -4.36 5.60
N GLY A 96 6.06 -3.88 6.70
CA GLY A 96 7.34 -3.18 6.75
C GLY A 96 8.42 -4.11 7.25
N LEU A 97 9.55 -4.16 6.54
CA LEU A 97 10.76 -4.87 6.93
C LEU A 97 11.92 -3.88 7.01
N ASP A 98 12.84 -4.06 7.95
CA ASP A 98 14.10 -3.31 7.96
C ASP A 98 15.11 -3.89 6.96
N ALA A 99 16.31 -3.29 6.90
CA ALA A 99 17.38 -3.75 6.03
C ALA A 99 17.88 -5.17 6.36
N ASP A 100 17.67 -5.64 7.59
CA ASP A 100 18.04 -6.98 8.05
C ASP A 100 16.92 -8.01 7.79
N GLY A 101 15.78 -7.58 7.24
CA GLY A 101 14.62 -8.42 6.97
C GLY A 101 13.73 -8.67 8.20
N VAL A 102 13.93 -7.92 9.29
CA VAL A 102 13.09 -7.98 10.50
C VAL A 102 11.81 -7.18 10.26
N LEU A 103 10.69 -7.74 10.68
CA LEU A 103 9.38 -7.09 10.57
C LEU A 103 9.31 -5.86 11.49
N THR A 104 9.20 -4.66 10.93
CA THR A 104 9.10 -3.40 11.69
C THR A 104 7.66 -3.02 11.98
N GLY A 105 6.72 -3.46 11.15
CA GLY A 105 5.32 -3.08 11.25
C GLY A 105 4.44 -3.87 10.31
N LEU A 106 3.15 -3.95 10.67
CA LEU A 106 2.14 -4.66 9.90
C LEU A 106 0.87 -3.83 9.87
N SER A 107 0.31 -3.65 8.67
CA SER A 107 -1.01 -3.07 8.45
C SER A 107 -1.87 -4.09 7.73
N VAL A 108 -3.01 -4.44 8.33
CA VAL A 108 -3.99 -5.36 7.75
C VAL A 108 -5.24 -4.57 7.41
N GLY A 109 -5.73 -4.71 6.18
CA GLY A 109 -6.92 -4.00 5.75
C GLY A 109 -7.20 -4.11 4.28
N GLY A 110 -7.52 -2.98 3.66
CA GLY A 110 -7.95 -2.93 2.28
C GLY A 110 -9.40 -2.49 2.11
N SER A 111 -9.71 -2.03 0.90
CA SER A 111 -11.03 -1.51 0.53
C SER A 111 -12.10 -2.60 0.48
N GLN A 112 -11.67 -3.84 0.25
CA GLN A 112 -12.51 -5.03 0.12
C GLN A 112 -12.51 -5.91 1.40
N PHE A 113 -11.93 -5.42 2.49
CA PHE A 113 -11.86 -6.16 3.75
C PHE A 113 -13.27 -6.38 4.32
N ALA A 114 -13.75 -7.61 4.26
CA ALA A 114 -15.11 -7.99 4.61
C ALA A 114 -15.19 -9.07 5.72
N GLU A 115 -14.17 -9.14 6.58
CA GLU A 115 -14.13 -10.08 7.69
C GLU A 115 -15.22 -9.84 8.75
N THR A 116 -15.58 -10.88 9.49
CA THR A 116 -16.60 -10.82 10.53
C THR A 116 -16.25 -9.79 11.62
N ALA A 117 -17.16 -8.86 11.87
CA ALA A 117 -17.02 -7.84 12.92
C ALA A 117 -16.88 -8.48 14.31
N GLY A 118 -15.92 -8.01 15.11
CA GLY A 118 -15.62 -8.55 16.45
C GLY A 118 -14.80 -9.85 16.46
N LEU A 119 -14.55 -10.46 15.30
CA LEU A 119 -13.70 -11.65 15.14
C LEU A 119 -12.52 -11.35 14.19
N GLY A 120 -12.69 -11.49 12.88
CA GLY A 120 -11.60 -11.29 11.91
C GLY A 120 -11.14 -9.84 11.79
N THR A 121 -12.00 -8.87 12.14
CA THR A 121 -11.61 -7.44 12.29
C THR A 121 -10.50 -7.21 13.33
N LYS A 122 -10.35 -8.11 14.31
CA LYS A 122 -9.25 -8.05 15.29
C LYS A 122 -7.88 -8.24 14.66
N ALA A 123 -7.81 -8.73 13.42
CA ALA A 123 -6.55 -8.81 12.67
C ALA A 123 -5.95 -7.43 12.39
N LYS A 124 -6.75 -6.35 12.48
CA LYS A 124 -6.29 -4.96 12.37
C LYS A 124 -5.77 -4.40 13.69
N GLU A 125 -6.05 -5.06 14.81
CA GLU A 125 -5.74 -4.54 16.13
C GLU A 125 -4.25 -4.73 16.46
N PRO A 126 -3.63 -3.77 17.18
CA PRO A 126 -2.25 -3.88 17.64
C PRO A 126 -1.96 -5.15 18.44
N ALA A 127 -2.97 -5.71 19.11
CA ALA A 127 -2.85 -6.97 19.85
C ALA A 127 -2.49 -8.17 18.94
N PHE A 128 -2.87 -8.13 17.67
CA PHE A 128 -2.50 -9.13 16.68
C PHE A 128 -1.31 -8.66 15.83
N THR A 129 -1.38 -7.47 15.24
CA THR A 129 -0.33 -6.97 14.34
C THR A 129 1.01 -6.75 15.04
N GLY A 130 0.99 -6.35 16.32
CA GLY A 130 2.19 -6.16 17.13
C GLY A 130 2.95 -7.45 17.43
N GLN A 131 2.31 -8.61 17.32
CA GLN A 131 3.00 -9.90 17.51
C GLN A 131 4.03 -10.17 16.41
N PHE A 132 3.85 -9.60 15.22
CA PHE A 132 4.76 -9.78 14.10
C PHE A 132 6.01 -8.90 14.21
N VAL A 133 5.92 -7.77 14.91
CA VAL A 133 7.02 -6.81 15.03
C VAL A 133 8.20 -7.41 15.77
N GLY A 134 9.41 -7.25 15.21
CA GLY A 134 10.65 -7.79 15.76
C GLY A 134 10.90 -9.26 15.45
N LYS A 135 10.04 -9.91 14.65
CA LYS A 135 10.24 -11.29 14.18
C LYS A 135 10.85 -11.31 12.78
N LEU A 136 11.54 -12.42 12.48
CA LEU A 136 12.00 -12.74 11.13
C LEU A 136 11.00 -13.70 10.48
N ALA A 137 10.70 -13.46 9.20
CA ALA A 137 9.92 -14.40 8.40
C ALA A 137 10.81 -15.59 7.95
N PRO A 138 10.24 -16.79 7.72
CA PRO A 138 8.82 -17.11 7.83
C PRO A 138 8.36 -17.30 9.29
N VAL A 139 7.18 -16.76 9.61
CA VAL A 139 6.48 -16.92 10.89
C VAL A 139 5.39 -17.98 10.80
N THR A 140 5.18 -18.74 11.87
CA THR A 140 4.18 -19.80 11.93
C THR A 140 3.05 -19.47 12.92
N LEU A 141 1.80 -19.55 12.46
CA LEU A 141 0.62 -19.38 13.30
C LEU A 141 0.54 -20.46 14.40
N LYS A 142 0.17 -20.08 15.62
CA LYS A 142 0.13 -20.89 16.87
C LYS A 142 1.49 -21.33 17.41
N LYS A 143 2.60 -20.91 16.80
CA LYS A 143 3.96 -21.14 17.30
C LYS A 143 4.64 -19.82 17.58
N ASP A 144 4.68 -18.96 16.56
CA ASP A 144 5.36 -17.66 16.63
C ASP A 144 4.36 -16.53 16.85
N VAL A 145 3.11 -16.69 16.37
CA VAL A 145 2.02 -15.71 16.48
C VAL A 145 0.75 -16.42 16.91
N ASP A 146 0.02 -15.87 17.87
CA ASP A 146 -1.25 -16.40 18.35
C ASP A 146 -2.39 -16.13 17.37
N ALA A 147 -3.21 -17.16 17.12
CA ALA A 147 -4.40 -17.02 16.31
C ALA A 147 -5.50 -16.27 17.06
N ILE A 148 -6.27 -15.47 16.33
CA ILE A 148 -7.47 -14.83 16.86
C ILE A 148 -8.53 -15.90 17.11
N SER A 149 -8.98 -16.01 18.36
CA SER A 149 -10.04 -16.94 18.75
C SER A 149 -11.31 -16.68 17.93
N GLY A 150 -11.80 -17.72 17.25
CA GLY A 150 -12.96 -17.64 16.35
C GLY A 150 -12.68 -17.09 14.95
N ALA A 151 -11.43 -16.73 14.63
CA ALA A 151 -11.02 -16.22 13.32
C ALA A 151 -9.69 -16.85 12.83
N THR A 152 -9.58 -18.18 12.95
CA THR A 152 -8.37 -18.92 12.54
C THR A 152 -8.06 -18.76 11.05
N ILE A 153 -9.07 -18.74 10.18
CA ILE A 153 -8.90 -18.59 8.72
C ILE A 153 -8.29 -17.22 8.40
N THR A 154 -8.84 -16.15 8.98
CA THR A 154 -8.29 -14.79 8.88
C THR A 154 -6.86 -14.71 9.39
N SER A 155 -6.59 -15.32 10.54
CA SER A 155 -5.26 -15.28 11.17
C SER A 155 -4.22 -16.01 10.31
N ALA A 156 -4.59 -17.15 9.72
CA ALA A 156 -3.75 -17.90 8.80
C ALA A 156 -3.48 -17.09 7.53
N ALA A 157 -4.53 -16.53 6.92
CA ALA A 157 -4.39 -15.69 5.72
C ALA A 157 -3.41 -14.53 5.93
N VAL A 158 -3.54 -13.79 7.05
CA VAL A 158 -2.61 -12.69 7.35
C VAL A 158 -1.18 -13.20 7.54
N THR A 159 -0.98 -14.32 8.25
CA THR A 159 0.35 -14.90 8.47
C THR A 159 0.99 -15.33 7.15
N ASP A 160 0.22 -15.94 6.26
CA ASP A 160 0.65 -16.33 4.92
C ASP A 160 1.01 -15.09 4.08
N GLY A 161 0.20 -14.04 4.17
CA GLY A 161 0.50 -12.75 3.53
C GLY A 161 1.81 -12.13 4.03
N VAL A 162 2.06 -12.17 5.34
CA VAL A 162 3.34 -11.70 5.90
C VAL A 162 4.52 -12.48 5.34
N ASN A 163 4.40 -13.80 5.26
CA ASN A 163 5.46 -14.65 4.74
C ASN A 163 5.72 -14.42 3.25
N LEU A 164 4.67 -14.24 2.44
CA LEU A 164 4.79 -13.92 1.01
C LEU A 164 5.46 -12.55 0.80
N ALA A 165 5.00 -11.53 1.52
CA ALA A 165 5.56 -10.20 1.47
C ALA A 165 7.06 -10.19 1.83
N ALA A 166 7.43 -10.90 2.90
CA ALA A 166 8.82 -11.02 3.32
C ALA A 166 9.69 -11.80 2.32
N ALA A 167 9.16 -12.88 1.74
CA ALA A 167 9.86 -13.64 0.71
C ALA A 167 10.12 -12.81 -0.55
N ALA A 168 9.17 -11.97 -0.95
CA ALA A 168 9.35 -11.06 -2.06
C ALA A 168 10.45 -10.03 -1.80
N VAL A 169 10.46 -9.44 -0.60
CA VAL A 169 11.52 -8.51 -0.18
C VAL A 169 12.89 -9.20 -0.18
N ALA A 170 12.97 -10.42 0.32
CA ALA A 170 14.22 -11.19 0.29
C ALA A 170 14.71 -11.47 -1.14
N GLY A 171 13.81 -11.57 -2.12
CA GLY A 171 14.14 -11.76 -3.53
C GLY A 171 14.72 -10.53 -4.24
N VAL A 172 14.39 -9.32 -3.79
CA VAL A 172 14.94 -8.05 -4.34
C VAL A 172 16.06 -7.43 -3.51
N ALA A 173 16.24 -7.84 -2.26
CA ALA A 173 17.30 -7.32 -1.38
C ALA A 173 18.71 -7.90 -1.68
N GLN A 174 18.92 -8.53 -2.85
CA GLN A 174 20.19 -9.12 -3.28
C GLN A 174 21.04 -8.19 -4.15
#